data_AF-A0A7C3DE44-F1
#
_entry.id   AF-A0A7C3DE44-F1
#
_cell.length_a   1.000
_cell.length_b   1.000
_cell.length_c   1.000
_cell.angle_alpha   90.00
_cell.angle_beta   90.00
_cell.angle_gamma   90.00
#
_symmetry.space_group_name_H-M   'P 1'
#
loop_
_entity.id
_entity.type
_entity.pdbx_description
1 polymer ?
#
loop_
_entity_poly.entity_id
_entity_poly.type
_entity_poly.pdbx_seq_one_letter_code
_entity_poly.pdbx_strand_id
1 'polypeptide(L)'
;MAGKQKSKRNIKKEVRRLFERSFDMDQLNYKKLSLPTKPKSLLIGLGSASALYAAGFALAYIAMEKNILPLEEFAKLSWIILIPVTIVGVTAWQISKNRMEYPIRQKILTYMAALEKDGGLLWKFSPLMDVIGIEDTDTKKALTKSREGKVDELAVEDYTEAVEKLNQVLLNTDNRYFSNVIAEAILENFDKS
;
A
#
# COMPACT_ATOMS: atom_id res chain seq x y z
N MET A 1 -0.58 -17.37 46.64
CA MET A 1 0.55 -16.55 46.15
C MET A 1 -0.02 -15.24 45.64
N ALA A 2 0.29 -14.11 46.29
CA ALA A 2 -0.23 -12.81 45.90
C ALA A 2 0.45 -12.36 44.60
N GLY A 3 -0.27 -12.43 43.48
CA GLY A 3 0.21 -11.94 42.19
C GLY A 3 0.49 -10.45 42.30
N LYS A 4 1.75 -10.03 42.08
CA LYS A 4 2.11 -8.62 41.95
C LYS A 4 1.30 -8.03 40.80
N GLN A 5 0.27 -7.26 41.14
CA GLN A 5 -0.55 -6.52 40.20
C GLN A 5 0.38 -5.60 39.39
N LYS A 6 0.65 -5.94 38.12
CA LYS A 6 1.48 -5.12 37.23
C LYS A 6 0.88 -3.71 37.22
N SER A 7 1.69 -2.69 37.52
CA SER A 7 1.24 -1.29 37.50
C SER A 7 0.56 -0.96 36.18
N LYS A 8 -0.60 -0.30 36.23
CA LYS A 8 -1.43 0.11 35.08
C LYS A 8 -0.62 0.75 33.94
N ARG A 9 0.38 1.58 34.30
CA ARG A 9 1.28 2.24 33.33
C ARG A 9 2.25 1.28 32.65
N ASN A 10 2.61 0.19 33.31
CA ASN A 10 3.54 -0.80 32.80
C ASN A 10 2.91 -1.69 31.73
N ILE A 11 1.62 -2.05 31.87
CA ILE A 11 0.92 -2.93 30.91
C ILE A 11 0.78 -2.25 29.53
N LYS A 12 0.31 -1.00 29.49
CA LYS A 12 0.22 -0.24 28.23
C LYS A 12 1.57 -0.06 27.55
N LYS A 13 2.62 0.21 28.36
CA LYS A 13 4.00 0.33 27.86
C LYS A 13 4.53 -1.00 27.34
N GLU A 14 4.13 -2.12 27.93
CA GLU A 14 4.48 -3.47 27.50
C GLU A 14 3.84 -3.81 26.15
N VAL A 15 2.53 -3.56 25.97
CA VAL A 15 1.85 -3.74 24.68
C VAL A 15 2.49 -2.87 23.58
N ARG A 16 2.80 -1.61 23.87
CA ARG A 16 3.50 -0.75 22.91
C ARG A 16 4.88 -1.28 22.55
N ARG A 17 5.66 -1.76 23.52
CA ARG A 17 6.97 -2.38 23.28
C ARG A 17 6.84 -3.69 22.49
N LEU A 18 5.79 -4.46 22.73
CA LEU A 18 5.50 -5.66 21.95
C LEU A 18 5.25 -5.27 20.51
N PHE A 19 4.37 -4.29 20.25
CA PHE A 19 4.14 -3.77 18.91
C PHE A 19 5.42 -3.28 18.23
N GLU A 20 6.20 -2.43 18.89
CA GLU A 20 7.47 -1.88 18.36
C GLU A 20 8.53 -2.97 18.07
N ARG A 21 8.48 -4.10 18.79
CA ARG A 21 9.37 -5.26 18.55
C ARG A 21 8.84 -6.19 17.46
N SER A 22 7.52 -6.27 17.34
CA SER A 22 6.81 -7.16 16.43
C SER A 22 6.74 -6.60 15.01
N PHE A 23 6.53 -5.29 14.85
CA PHE A 23 6.34 -4.65 13.55
C PHE A 23 7.48 -3.69 13.23
N ASP A 24 8.20 -3.99 12.16
CA ASP A 24 9.15 -3.07 11.53
C ASP A 24 8.37 -2.15 10.58
N MET A 25 8.06 -0.95 11.07
CA MET A 25 7.29 0.05 10.33
C MET A 25 8.02 0.56 9.07
N ASP A 26 9.35 0.47 9.00
CA ASP A 26 10.08 0.85 7.79
C ASP A 26 9.90 -0.20 6.68
N GLN A 27 9.75 -1.47 7.05
CA GLN A 27 9.44 -2.54 6.10
C GLN A 27 7.97 -2.51 5.67
N LEU A 28 7.05 -2.09 6.54
CA LEU A 28 5.60 -2.02 6.23
C LEU A 28 5.16 -0.70 5.60
N ASN A 29 6.05 0.27 5.35
CA ASN A 29 5.64 1.54 4.76
C ASN A 29 5.57 1.47 3.22
N TYR A 30 4.51 0.86 2.68
CA TYR A 30 4.30 0.73 1.23
C TYR A 30 4.35 2.07 0.50
N LYS A 31 3.74 3.11 1.09
CA LYS A 31 3.69 4.46 0.51
C LYS A 31 5.09 5.05 0.37
N LYS A 32 5.91 5.02 1.43
CA LYS A 32 7.30 5.51 1.42
C LYS A 32 8.17 4.74 0.43
N LEU A 33 8.02 3.42 0.36
CA LEU A 33 8.80 2.56 -0.53
C LEU A 33 8.41 2.72 -2.00
N SER A 34 7.14 2.99 -2.31
CA SER A 34 6.63 3.17 -3.69
C SER A 34 6.77 4.61 -4.22
N LEU A 35 6.94 5.63 -3.37
CA LEU A 35 7.15 7.02 -3.80
C LEU A 35 8.24 7.21 -4.88
N PRO A 36 9.45 6.63 -4.77
CA PRO A 36 10.51 6.84 -5.76
C PRO A 36 10.23 6.22 -7.14
N THR A 37 9.25 5.31 -7.27
CA THR A 37 8.92 4.65 -8.55
C THR A 37 7.89 5.43 -9.37
N LYS A 38 7.06 6.24 -8.70
CA LYS A 38 6.00 7.04 -9.33
C LYS A 38 6.51 8.02 -10.40
N PRO A 39 7.50 8.89 -10.15
CA PRO A 39 7.97 9.82 -11.19
C PRO A 39 8.65 9.09 -12.35
N LYS A 40 9.39 8.02 -12.09
CA LYS A 40 10.09 7.24 -13.13
C LYS A 40 9.13 6.55 -14.08
N SER A 41 8.08 5.91 -13.54
CA SER A 41 7.06 5.25 -14.38
C SER A 41 6.27 6.25 -15.21
N LEU A 42 5.94 7.42 -14.65
CA LEU A 42 5.26 8.49 -15.39
C LEU A 42 6.11 9.02 -16.54
N LEU A 43 7.41 9.23 -16.32
CA LEU A 43 8.34 9.64 -17.38
C LEU A 43 8.41 8.62 -18.52
N ILE A 44 8.33 7.33 -18.23
CA ILE A 44 8.30 6.28 -19.26
C ILE A 44 7.02 6.39 -20.10
N GLY A 45 5.84 6.49 -19.47
CA GLY A 45 4.59 6.63 -20.22
C GLY A 45 4.53 7.90 -21.07
N LEU A 46 4.94 9.03 -20.50
CA LEU A 46 5.00 10.31 -21.20
C LEU A 46 6.02 10.28 -22.34
N GLY A 47 7.20 9.70 -22.11
CA GLY A 47 8.25 9.57 -23.11
C GLY A 47 7.82 8.69 -24.28
N SER A 48 7.19 7.54 -24.01
CA SER A 48 6.66 6.66 -25.04
C SER A 48 5.57 7.35 -25.87
N ALA A 49 4.63 8.04 -25.24
CA ALA A 49 3.62 8.82 -25.97
C ALA A 49 4.26 9.91 -26.83
N SER A 50 5.18 10.69 -26.26
CA SER A 50 5.82 11.80 -26.96
C SER A 50 6.60 11.32 -28.20
N ALA A 51 7.34 10.22 -28.08
CA ALA A 51 8.11 9.64 -29.18
C ALA A 51 7.21 9.15 -30.32
N LEU A 52 6.13 8.45 -30.00
CA LEU A 52 5.19 7.94 -31.00
C LEU A 52 4.41 9.07 -31.69
N TYR A 53 3.99 10.08 -30.93
CA TYR A 53 3.32 11.25 -31.48
C TYR A 53 4.26 12.00 -32.44
N ALA A 54 5.49 12.28 -32.00
CA ALA A 54 6.48 12.97 -32.82
C ALA A 54 6.77 12.22 -34.13
N ALA A 55 6.88 10.89 -34.09
CA ALA A 55 7.07 10.07 -35.29
C ALA A 55 5.87 10.16 -36.24
N GLY A 56 4.65 9.99 -35.74
CA GLY A 56 3.43 10.08 -36.55
C GLY A 56 3.24 11.48 -37.15
N PHE A 57 3.49 12.52 -36.35
CA PHE A 57 3.44 13.90 -36.79
C PHE A 57 4.50 14.21 -37.86
N ALA A 58 5.75 13.77 -37.68
CA ALA A 58 6.82 13.97 -38.65
C ALA A 58 6.51 13.29 -40.00
N LEU A 59 5.93 12.08 -39.99
CA LEU A 59 5.50 11.39 -41.20
C LEU A 59 4.37 12.16 -41.91
N ALA A 60 3.36 12.61 -41.16
CA ALA A 60 2.27 13.41 -41.71
C ALA A 60 2.78 14.75 -42.27
N TYR A 61 3.75 15.37 -41.61
CA TYR A 61 4.38 16.63 -42.04
C TYR A 61 5.13 16.46 -43.37
N ILE A 62 5.94 15.40 -43.49
CA ILE A 62 6.65 15.10 -44.74
C ILE A 62 5.67 14.81 -45.89
N ALA A 63 4.56 14.11 -45.61
CA ALA A 63 3.52 13.86 -46.61
C ALA A 63 2.84 15.15 -47.07
N MET A 64 2.60 16.08 -46.14
CA MET A 64 2.07 17.40 -46.45
C MET A 64 3.04 18.22 -47.31
N GLU A 65 4.33 18.29 -46.96
CA GLU A 65 5.34 19.03 -47.75
C GLU A 65 5.47 18.50 -49.18
N LYS A 66 5.26 17.19 -49.39
CA LYS A 66 5.29 16.57 -50.71
C LYS A 66 3.99 16.73 -51.50
N ASN A 67 3.02 17.51 -50.99
CA ASN A 67 1.67 17.66 -51.53
C ASN A 67 0.92 16.32 -51.71
N ILE A 68 1.32 15.28 -50.95
CA ILE A 68 0.62 13.99 -50.92
C ILE A 68 -0.65 14.13 -50.08
N LEU A 69 -0.60 14.99 -49.07
CA LEU A 69 -1.65 15.17 -48.08
C LEU A 69 -2.04 16.66 -47.95
N PRO A 70 -3.31 17.05 -48.20
CA PRO A 70 -3.79 18.41 -47.98
C PRO A 70 -3.64 18.87 -46.53
N LEU A 71 -3.48 20.18 -46.30
CA LEU A 71 -3.34 20.77 -44.95
C LEU A 71 -4.51 20.42 -44.02
N GLU A 72 -5.73 20.36 -44.54
CA GLU A 72 -6.92 20.00 -43.75
C GLU A 72 -6.85 18.55 -43.27
N GLU A 73 -6.41 17.64 -44.14
CA GLU A 73 -6.22 16.23 -43.78
C GLU A 73 -5.04 16.05 -42.81
N PHE A 74 -3.98 16.86 -42.94
CA PHE A 74 -2.86 16.88 -42.00
C PHE A 74 -3.32 17.21 -40.58
N ALA A 75 -4.14 18.26 -40.45
CA ALA A 75 -4.68 18.68 -39.16
C ALA A 75 -5.55 17.57 -38.54
N LYS A 76 -6.42 16.93 -39.34
CA LYS A 76 -7.25 15.81 -38.88
C LYS A 76 -6.42 14.61 -38.45
N LEU A 77 -5.43 14.20 -39.25
CA LEU A 77 -4.54 13.09 -38.91
C LEU A 77 -3.72 13.37 -37.65
N SER A 78 -3.20 14.58 -37.50
CA SER A 78 -2.46 14.99 -36.30
C SER A 78 -3.28 14.84 -35.02
N TRP A 79 -4.59 15.11 -35.08
CA TRP A 79 -5.51 14.87 -33.98
C TRP A 79 -5.86 13.39 -33.79
N ILE A 80 -6.11 12.66 -34.88
CA ILE A 80 -6.46 11.23 -34.84
C ILE A 80 -5.31 10.42 -34.24
N ILE A 81 -4.05 10.75 -34.56
CA ILE A 81 -2.85 10.08 -34.01
C ILE A 81 -2.72 10.28 -32.50
N LEU A 82 -3.22 11.40 -31.96
CA LEU A 82 -3.11 11.71 -30.52
C LEU A 82 -3.79 10.63 -29.65
N ILE A 83 -4.98 10.17 -30.04
CA ILE A 83 -5.78 9.20 -29.27
C ILE A 83 -5.02 7.87 -29.06
N PRO A 84 -4.63 7.10 -30.09
CA PRO A 84 -3.94 5.83 -29.89
C PRO A 84 -2.59 6.02 -29.17
N VAL A 85 -1.90 7.13 -29.42
CA VAL A 85 -0.62 7.42 -28.74
C VAL A 85 -0.81 7.67 -27.24
N THR A 86 -1.85 8.38 -26.84
CA THR A 86 -2.17 8.56 -25.41
C THR A 86 -2.50 7.23 -24.73
N ILE A 87 -3.24 6.33 -25.39
CA ILE A 87 -3.55 4.99 -24.88
C ILE A 87 -2.24 4.19 -24.67
N VAL A 88 -1.33 4.23 -25.63
CA VAL A 88 -0.02 3.56 -25.50
C VAL A 88 0.79 4.16 -24.35
N GLY A 89 0.80 5.49 -24.20
CA GLY A 89 1.47 6.16 -23.09
C GLY A 89 0.94 5.75 -21.72
N VAL A 90 -0.40 5.74 -21.55
CA VAL A 90 -1.05 5.29 -20.31
C VAL A 90 -0.73 3.82 -20.02
N THR A 91 -0.77 2.97 -21.05
CA THR A 91 -0.44 1.54 -20.91
C THR A 91 1.02 1.33 -20.51
N ALA A 92 1.96 2.03 -21.15
CA ALA A 92 3.38 1.98 -20.83
C ALA A 92 3.64 2.48 -19.39
N TRP A 93 2.94 3.53 -18.96
CA TRP A 93 2.98 4.00 -17.57
C TRP A 93 2.52 2.93 -16.60
N GLN A 94 1.34 2.32 -16.83
CA GLN A 94 0.79 1.29 -15.94
C GLN A 94 1.68 0.06 -15.85
N ILE A 95 2.20 -0.44 -16.97
CA ILE A 95 3.13 -1.58 -16.99
C ILE A 95 4.41 -1.25 -16.24
N SER A 96 4.99 -0.07 -16.49
CA SER A 96 6.21 0.38 -15.83
C SER A 96 6.01 0.53 -14.32
N LYS A 97 4.92 1.18 -13.91
CA LYS A 97 4.54 1.32 -12.50
C LYS A 97 4.42 -0.05 -11.82
N ASN A 98 3.66 -0.97 -12.41
CA ASN A 98 3.44 -2.30 -11.85
C ASN A 98 4.77 -3.08 -11.73
N ARG A 99 5.63 -3.03 -12.75
CA ARG A 99 6.93 -3.70 -12.74
C ARG A 99 7.87 -3.14 -11.67
N MET A 100 7.84 -1.83 -11.44
CA MET A 100 8.65 -1.18 -10.41
C MET A 100 8.10 -1.40 -8.99
N GLU A 101 6.77 -1.45 -8.83
CA GLU A 101 6.13 -1.71 -7.53
C GLU A 101 6.15 -3.20 -7.14
N TYR A 102 6.20 -4.12 -8.11
CA TYR A 102 6.21 -5.57 -7.87
C TYR A 102 7.26 -6.06 -6.86
N PRO A 103 8.57 -5.73 -6.97
CA PRO A 103 9.55 -6.19 -5.99
C PRO A 103 9.30 -5.61 -4.59
N ILE A 104 8.73 -4.41 -4.49
CA ILE A 104 8.35 -3.80 -3.21
C ILE A 104 7.20 -4.61 -2.59
N ARG A 105 6.15 -4.88 -3.37
CA ARG A 105 5.02 -5.72 -2.93
C ARG A 105 5.50 -7.09 -2.48
N GLN A 106 6.36 -7.75 -3.25
CA GLN A 106 6.90 -9.08 -2.91
C GLN A 106 7.73 -9.09 -1.62
N LYS A 107 8.53 -8.04 -1.39
CA LYS A 107 9.29 -7.89 -0.14
C LYS A 107 8.34 -7.77 1.05
N ILE A 108 7.31 -6.94 0.93
CA ILE A 108 6.33 -6.75 2.00
C ILE A 108 5.50 -8.01 2.21
N LEU A 109 5.06 -8.70 1.15
CA LEU A 109 4.34 -9.98 1.26
C LEU A 109 5.17 -11.03 1.99
N THR A 110 6.46 -11.15 1.67
CA THR A 110 7.37 -12.05 2.39
C THR A 110 7.44 -11.70 3.88
N TYR A 111 7.52 -10.40 4.20
CA TYR A 111 7.54 -9.93 5.58
C TYR A 111 6.21 -10.18 6.31
N MET A 112 5.08 -9.89 5.66
CA MET A 112 3.73 -10.20 6.17
C MET A 112 3.57 -11.69 6.45
N ALA A 113 3.97 -12.55 5.52
CA ALA A 113 3.92 -14.00 5.69
C ALA A 113 4.79 -14.47 6.87
N ALA A 114 5.94 -13.82 7.10
CA ALA A 114 6.79 -14.12 8.24
C ALA A 114 6.17 -13.67 9.58
N LEU A 115 5.51 -12.51 9.61
CA LEU A 115 4.81 -12.01 10.80
C LEU A 115 3.57 -12.85 11.14
N GLU A 116 2.85 -13.30 10.14
CA GLU A 116 1.60 -14.01 10.30
C GLU A 116 1.78 -15.53 10.40
N LYS A 117 3.03 -15.99 10.31
CA LYS A 117 3.41 -17.36 10.61
C LYS A 117 3.03 -17.72 12.05
N ASP A 118 2.62 -18.96 12.25
CA ASP A 118 2.31 -19.51 13.58
C ASP A 118 1.15 -18.78 14.28
N GLY A 119 0.04 -18.64 13.55
CA GLY A 119 -1.25 -18.28 14.10
C GLY A 119 -1.58 -16.80 14.09
N GLY A 120 -0.88 -15.97 13.30
CA GLY A 120 -1.23 -14.58 12.99
C GLY A 120 -0.89 -13.57 14.09
N LEU A 121 -0.33 -12.42 13.71
CA LEU A 121 0.15 -11.40 14.65
C LEU A 121 -0.78 -10.19 14.71
N LEU A 122 -1.32 -9.77 13.57
CA LEU A 122 -2.18 -8.59 13.46
C LEU A 122 -3.47 -8.76 14.28
N TRP A 123 -4.16 -9.91 14.18
CA TRP A 123 -5.41 -10.14 14.91
C TRP A 123 -5.25 -10.17 16.44
N LYS A 124 -4.03 -10.40 16.97
CA LYS A 124 -3.78 -10.36 18.42
C LYS A 124 -4.06 -8.98 19.01
N PHE A 125 -4.00 -7.94 18.17
CA PHE A 125 -4.36 -6.56 18.50
C PHE A 125 -5.84 -6.21 18.22
N SER A 126 -6.68 -7.18 17.82
CA SER A 126 -8.12 -6.96 17.57
C SER A 126 -8.85 -6.22 18.70
N PRO A 127 -8.63 -6.53 20.00
CA PRO A 127 -9.33 -5.83 21.09
C PRO A 127 -9.11 -4.31 21.08
N LEU A 128 -7.98 -3.84 20.54
CA LEU A 128 -7.73 -2.42 20.36
C LEU A 128 -8.55 -1.86 19.20
N MET A 129 -8.54 -2.58 18.07
CA MET A 129 -9.20 -2.19 16.83
C MET A 129 -10.72 -2.13 16.94
N ASP A 130 -11.30 -3.06 17.70
CA ASP A 130 -12.74 -3.10 17.98
C ASP A 130 -13.21 -1.85 18.76
N VAL A 131 -12.35 -1.29 19.62
CA VAL A 131 -12.68 -0.13 20.46
C VAL A 131 -12.38 1.20 19.77
N ILE A 132 -11.38 1.23 18.88
CA ILE A 132 -11.11 2.42 18.04
C ILE A 132 -12.28 2.67 17.07
N GLY A 133 -13.15 1.67 16.86
CA GLY A 133 -14.32 1.81 15.99
C GLY A 133 -13.88 2.09 14.56
N ILE A 134 -12.83 1.38 14.10
CA ILE A 134 -12.40 1.50 12.71
C ILE A 134 -13.51 0.90 11.85
N GLU A 135 -14.45 1.72 11.40
CA GLU A 135 -15.51 1.35 10.46
C GLU A 135 -14.96 1.03 9.05
N ASP A 136 -13.67 1.27 8.84
CA ASP A 136 -12.98 0.90 7.62
C ASP A 136 -13.05 -0.62 7.38
N THR A 137 -13.70 -0.95 6.26
CA THR A 137 -13.97 -2.33 5.85
C THR A 137 -12.67 -3.06 5.55
N ASP A 138 -11.65 -2.36 5.06
CA ASP A 138 -10.39 -2.96 4.65
C ASP A 138 -9.57 -3.40 5.87
N THR A 139 -9.53 -2.57 6.91
CA THR A 139 -8.88 -2.91 8.18
C THR A 139 -9.57 -4.09 8.88
N LYS A 140 -10.91 -4.16 8.89
CA LYS A 140 -11.65 -5.31 9.44
C LYS A 140 -11.35 -6.58 8.66
N LYS A 141 -11.34 -6.50 7.33
CA LYS A 141 -10.96 -7.61 6.45
C LYS A 141 -9.54 -8.10 6.75
N ALA A 142 -8.59 -7.18 6.97
CA ALA A 142 -7.21 -7.51 7.36
C ALA A 142 -7.14 -8.30 8.67
N LEU A 143 -7.88 -7.89 9.70
CA LEU A 143 -7.94 -8.59 10.98
C LEU A 143 -8.57 -9.98 10.86
N THR A 144 -9.69 -10.10 10.14
CA THR A 144 -10.35 -11.39 9.91
C THR A 144 -9.44 -12.35 9.15
N LYS A 145 -8.80 -11.90 8.08
CA LYS A 145 -7.88 -12.71 7.28
C LYS A 145 -6.61 -13.10 8.04
N SER A 146 -6.08 -12.21 8.88
CA SER A 146 -4.99 -12.54 9.82
C SER A 146 -5.40 -13.64 10.80
N ARG A 147 -6.61 -13.55 11.39
CA ARG A 147 -7.13 -14.56 12.30
C ARG A 147 -7.36 -15.92 11.64
N GLU A 148 -7.78 -15.92 10.38
CA GLU A 148 -7.95 -17.13 9.57
C GLU A 148 -6.64 -17.70 9.00
N GLY A 149 -5.52 -16.99 9.14
CA GLY A 149 -4.25 -17.37 8.54
C GLY A 149 -4.22 -17.23 7.00
N LYS A 150 -5.16 -16.48 6.41
CA LYS A 150 -5.32 -16.28 4.96
C LYS A 150 -4.78 -14.92 4.51
N VAL A 151 -3.56 -14.62 4.90
CA VAL A 151 -2.93 -13.31 4.67
C VAL A 151 -2.44 -13.16 3.23
N ASP A 152 -2.27 -14.29 2.53
CA ASP A 152 -1.99 -14.38 1.10
C ASP A 152 -3.13 -13.81 0.23
N GLU A 153 -4.37 -13.83 0.73
CA GLU A 153 -5.53 -13.22 0.06
C GLU A 153 -5.65 -11.70 0.31
N LEU A 154 -4.77 -11.12 1.11
CA LEU A 154 -4.82 -9.71 1.47
C LEU A 154 -3.95 -8.86 0.53
N ALA A 155 -4.47 -7.69 0.14
CA ALA A 155 -3.62 -6.69 -0.49
C ALA A 155 -2.59 -6.16 0.53
N VAL A 156 -1.37 -5.94 0.05
CA VAL A 156 -0.28 -5.37 0.87
C VAL A 156 -0.71 -4.04 1.48
N GLU A 157 -1.39 -3.22 0.67
CA GLU A 157 -1.92 -1.92 1.07
C GLU A 157 -2.83 -2.03 2.30
N ASP A 158 -3.84 -2.90 2.25
CA ASP A 158 -4.80 -3.12 3.35
C ASP A 158 -4.09 -3.52 4.65
N TYR A 159 -3.10 -4.42 4.58
CA TYR A 159 -2.33 -4.86 5.76
C TYR A 159 -1.52 -3.71 6.35
N THR A 160 -0.77 -3.02 5.49
CA THR A 160 0.12 -1.94 5.91
C THR A 160 -0.65 -0.78 6.51
N GLU A 161 -1.83 -0.47 5.97
CA GLU A 161 -2.73 0.54 6.50
C GLU A 161 -3.32 0.14 7.85
N ALA A 162 -3.73 -1.12 8.02
CA ALA A 162 -4.19 -1.64 9.31
C ALA A 162 -3.11 -1.52 10.41
N VAL A 163 -1.86 -1.89 10.09
CA VAL A 163 -0.72 -1.77 11.01
C VAL A 163 -0.37 -0.30 11.29
N GLU A 164 -0.43 0.57 10.29
CA GLU A 164 -0.19 2.00 10.47
C GLU A 164 -1.24 2.64 11.40
N LYS A 165 -2.52 2.31 11.23
CA LYS A 165 -3.60 2.75 12.13
C LYS A 165 -3.39 2.26 13.56
N LEU A 166 -3.02 0.99 13.73
CA LEU A 166 -2.64 0.44 15.04
C LEU A 166 -1.50 1.24 15.68
N ASN A 167 -0.44 1.51 14.92
CA ASN A 167 0.70 2.28 15.40
C ASN A 167 0.28 3.69 15.83
N GLN A 168 -0.51 4.40 15.01
CA GLN A 168 -1.00 5.75 15.33
C GLN A 168 -1.80 5.77 16.65
N VAL A 169 -2.64 4.75 16.88
CA VAL A 169 -3.41 4.63 18.11
C VAL A 169 -2.51 4.35 19.31
N LEU A 170 -1.55 3.45 19.19
CA LEU A 170 -0.63 3.09 20.27
C LEU A 170 0.33 4.22 20.64
N LEU A 171 0.70 5.06 19.68
CA LEU A 171 1.57 6.22 19.88
C LEU A 171 0.83 7.42 20.47
N ASN A 172 -0.48 7.55 20.22
CA ASN A 172 -1.29 8.63 20.74
C ASN A 172 -1.48 8.48 22.27
N THR A 173 -0.75 9.30 23.02
CA THR A 173 -0.66 9.19 24.49
C THR A 173 -1.92 9.67 25.21
N ASP A 174 -2.73 10.49 24.53
CA ASP A 174 -4.01 11.00 25.02
C ASP A 174 -5.20 10.11 24.62
N ASN A 175 -4.91 8.95 24.01
CA ASN A 175 -5.95 8.05 23.53
C ASN A 175 -6.72 7.41 24.69
N ARG A 176 -7.90 7.96 24.97
CA ARG A 176 -8.82 7.46 26.00
C ARG A 176 -9.38 6.07 25.69
N TYR A 177 -9.30 5.63 24.43
CA TYR A 177 -9.79 4.33 23.99
C TYR A 177 -8.84 3.19 24.36
N PHE A 178 -7.53 3.45 24.55
CA PHE A 178 -6.59 2.40 24.96
C PHE A 178 -6.62 2.20 26.48
N SER A 179 -7.59 1.44 26.98
CA SER A 179 -7.74 1.11 28.41
C SER A 179 -6.81 -0.05 28.85
N ASN A 180 -6.64 -0.25 30.16
CA ASN A 180 -5.85 -1.39 30.66
C ASN A 180 -6.53 -2.73 30.38
N VAL A 181 -7.87 -2.77 30.36
CA VAL A 181 -8.65 -3.97 30.04
C VAL A 181 -8.32 -4.45 28.64
N ILE A 182 -8.23 -3.52 27.69
CA ILE A 182 -7.83 -3.82 26.30
C ILE A 182 -6.38 -4.27 26.25
N ALA A 183 -5.49 -3.62 26.99
CA ALA A 183 -4.08 -3.99 27.03
C ALA A 183 -3.87 -5.41 27.61
N GLU A 184 -4.64 -5.78 28.64
CA GLU A 184 -4.65 -7.14 29.21
C GLU A 184 -5.21 -8.16 28.21
N ALA A 185 -6.33 -7.85 27.53
CA ALA A 185 -6.91 -8.72 26.50
C ALA A 185 -5.95 -8.98 25.32
N ILE A 186 -5.14 -7.97 24.94
CA ILE A 186 -4.09 -8.15 23.94
C ILE A 186 -3.03 -9.13 24.46
N LEU A 187 -2.52 -8.94 25.68
CA LEU A 187 -1.52 -9.85 26.25
C LEU A 187 -2.03 -11.29 26.35
N GLU A 188 -3.30 -11.48 26.73
CA GLU A 188 -3.93 -12.81 26.73
C GLU A 188 -3.96 -13.46 25.33
N ASN A 189 -4.13 -12.68 24.25
CA ASN A 189 -4.07 -13.22 22.90
C ASN A 189 -2.65 -13.69 22.52
N PHE A 190 -1.62 -13.07 23.10
CA PHE A 190 -0.23 -13.51 22.92
C PHE A 190 0.08 -14.79 23.72
N ASP A 191 -0.55 -14.98 24.88
CA ASP A 191 -0.35 -16.17 25.73
C ASP A 191 -1.10 -17.42 25.25
N LYS A 192 -2.10 -17.26 24.36
CA LYS A 192 -2.93 -18.36 23.81
C LYS A 192 -2.33 -19.04 22.57
N SER A 193 -1.11 -18.67 22.16
CA SER A 193 -0.39 -19.21 20.99
C SER A 193 0.66 -20.23 21.43
#